data_AF-A0A7V8YIY7-F1
#
_entry.id   AF-A0A7V8YIY7-F1
#
_cell.length_a   1.000
_cell.length_b   1.000
_cell.length_c   1.000
_cell.angle_alpha   90.00
_cell.angle_beta   90.00
_cell.angle_gamma   90.00
#
_symmetry.space_group_name_H-M   'P 1'
#
loop_
_entity.id
_entity.type
_entity.pdbx_description
1 polymer ?
#
loop_
_entity_poly.entity_id
_entity_poly.type
_entity_poly.pdbx_seq_one_letter_code
_entity_poly.pdbx_strand_id
1 'polypeptide(L)' 'VRSAKLGEVADEFDTKHSIERAQRVGSVHEIVPADRLRPYLIDAVQRGMARALPLE' A
#
# COMPACT_ATOMS: atom_id res chain seq x y z
N VAL A 1 25.43 1.89 -24.28
CA VAL A 1 25.23 3.21 -23.64
C VAL A 1 23.75 3.52 -23.34
N ARG A 2 22.81 3.39 -24.31
CA ARG A 2 21.37 3.68 -24.08
C ARG A 2 20.68 2.82 -23.00
N SER A 3 21.07 1.55 -22.86
CA SER A 3 20.46 0.63 -21.88
C SER A 3 20.86 0.91 -20.43
N ALA A 4 22.08 1.39 -20.19
CA ALA A 4 22.56 1.72 -18.84
C ALA A 4 21.78 2.91 -18.24
N LYS A 5 21.58 3.96 -19.04
CA LYS A 5 20.82 5.14 -18.64
C LYS A 5 19.32 4.89 -18.42
N LEU A 6 18.76 3.83 -19.02
CA LEU A 6 17.40 3.38 -18.75
C LEU A 6 17.29 2.67 -17.39
N GLY A 7 18.31 1.87 -17.03
CA GLY A 7 18.39 1.22 -15.72
C GLY A 7 18.49 2.23 -14.59
N GLU A 8 19.34 3.25 -14.73
CA GLU A 8 19.47 4.34 -13.75
C GLU A 8 18.13 5.06 -13.47
N VAL A 9 17.34 5.31 -14.52
CA VAL A 9 16.02 5.96 -14.37
C VAL A 9 15.00 5.01 -13.73
N ALA A 10 15.04 3.72 -14.04
CA ALA A 10 14.17 2.73 -13.40
C ALA A 10 14.48 2.60 -11.90
N ASP A 11 15.75 2.52 -11.52
CA ASP A 11 16.18 2.45 -10.13
C ASP A 11 15.79 3.71 -9.34
N GLU A 12 15.94 4.90 -9.95
CA GLU A 12 15.49 6.16 -9.34
C GLU A 12 13.98 6.20 -9.16
N PHE A 13 13.23 5.72 -10.15
CA PHE A 13 11.77 5.64 -10.09
C PHE A 13 11.31 4.70 -8.97
N ASP A 14 11.86 3.49 -8.90
CA ASP A 14 11.51 2.48 -7.89
C ASP A 14 11.88 2.92 -6.47
N THR A 15 13.02 3.60 -6.32
CA THR A 15 13.45 4.17 -5.03
C THR A 15 12.44 5.21 -4.52
N LYS A 16 11.90 6.04 -5.43
CA LYS A 16 10.88 7.05 -5.08
C LYS A 16 9.48 6.45 -4.90
N HIS A 17 9.14 5.40 -5.65
CA HIS A 17 7.79 4.80 -5.75
C HIS A 17 7.67 3.39 -5.14
N SER A 18 8.40 3.11 -4.07
CA SER A 18 8.22 1.86 -3.29
C SER A 18 7.01 1.95 -2.35
N ILE A 19 6.31 0.83 -2.19
CA ILE A 19 5.15 0.71 -1.28
C ILE A 19 5.58 0.86 0.19
N GLU A 20 6.79 0.39 0.52
CA GLU A 20 7.41 0.57 1.83
C GLU A 20 7.65 2.05 2.14
N ARG A 21 8.09 2.84 1.14
CA ARG A 21 8.22 4.28 1.32
C ARG A 21 6.85 4.93 1.51
N ALA A 22 5.86 4.55 0.69
CA ALA A 22 4.49 5.05 0.84
C ALA A 22 3.95 4.80 2.25
N GLN A 23 4.29 3.66 2.87
CA GLN A 23 3.96 3.39 4.27
C GLN A 23 4.72 4.30 5.24
N ARG A 24 6.05 4.43 5.07
CA ARG A 24 6.90 5.28 5.94
C ARG A 24 6.47 6.75 5.94
N VAL A 25 5.99 7.27 4.81
CA VAL A 25 5.53 8.66 4.70
C VAL A 25 4.04 8.84 5.03
N GLY A 26 3.34 7.76 5.43
CA GLY A 26 1.93 7.80 5.83
C GLY A 26 0.93 7.89 4.67
N SER A 27 1.36 7.69 3.42
CA SER A 27 0.44 7.62 2.27
C SER A 27 -0.41 6.34 2.28
N VAL A 28 0.11 5.25 2.83
CA VAL A 28 -0.64 4.03 3.11
C VAL A 28 -0.45 3.61 4.56
N HIS A 29 -1.45 2.94 5.12
CA HIS A 29 -1.44 2.52 6.53
C HIS A 29 -0.68 1.19 6.72
N GLU A 30 -0.98 0.19 5.88
CA GLU A 30 -0.47 -1.17 6.05
C GLU A 30 -0.22 -1.85 4.71
N ILE A 31 0.87 -2.62 4.65
CA ILE A 31 1.18 -3.53 3.54
C ILE A 31 0.67 -4.91 3.93
N VAL A 32 -0.33 -5.41 3.19
CA VAL A 32 -1.03 -6.66 3.52
C VAL A 32 -0.48 -7.80 2.66
N PRO A 33 0.09 -8.87 3.27
CA PRO A 33 0.47 -10.08 2.56
C PRO A 33 -0.72 -10.72 1.83
N ALA A 34 -0.47 -11.30 0.66
CA ALA A 34 -1.52 -11.81 -0.22
C ALA A 34 -2.42 -12.87 0.46
N ASP A 35 -1.83 -13.76 1.27
CA ASP A 35 -2.52 -14.79 2.05
C ASP A 35 -3.45 -14.21 3.14
N ARG A 36 -3.18 -12.99 3.60
CA ARG A 36 -4.00 -12.27 4.60
C ARG A 36 -4.99 -11.27 3.98
N LEU A 37 -4.98 -11.09 2.66
CA LEU A 37 -5.76 -10.05 2.01
C LEU A 37 -7.28 -10.21 2.26
N ARG A 38 -7.81 -11.42 2.07
CA ARG A 38 -9.24 -11.69 2.27
C ARG A 38 -9.70 -11.41 3.72
N PRO A 39 -9.09 -12.01 4.76
CA PRO A 39 -9.52 -11.72 6.14
C PRO A 39 -9.35 -10.24 6.52
N TYR A 40 -8.28 -9.57 6.05
CA TYR A 40 -8.07 -8.15 6.31
C TYR A 40 -9.18 -7.27 5.73
N LEU A 41 -9.58 -7.51 4.48
CA LEU A 41 -10.62 -6.72 3.81
C LEU A 41 -11.98 -6.87 4.50
N ILE A 42 -12.34 -8.09 4.94
CA ILE A 42 -13.59 -8.33 5.67
C ILE A 42 -13.64 -7.48 6.94
N ASP A 43 -12.60 -7.55 7.75
CA ASP A 43 -12.48 -6.80 9.01
C ASP A 43 -12.47 -5.27 8.77
N ALA A 44 -11.75 -4.80 7.74
CA ALA A 44 -11.71 -3.39 7.37
C ALA A 44 -13.11 -2.83 7.01
N VAL A 45 -13.89 -3.60 6.25
CA VAL A 45 -15.27 -3.23 5.91
C VAL A 45 -16.16 -3.24 7.15
N GLN A 46 -16.08 -4.27 8.00
CA GLN A 46 -16.84 -4.34 9.25
C GLN A 46 -16.57 -3.13 10.16
N ARG A 47 -15.30 -2.74 10.34
CA ARG A 47 -14.94 -1.51 11.07
C ARG A 47 -15.54 -0.26 10.42
N GLY A 48 -15.54 -0.20 9.08
CA GLY A 48 -16.16 0.89 8.32
C GLY A 48 -17.67 0.99 8.57
N MET A 49 -18.37 -0.15 8.53
CA MET A 49 -19.80 -0.23 8.80
C MET A 49 -20.12 0.21 10.22
N ALA A 50 -19.38 -0.26 11.23
CA ALA A 50 -19.60 0.11 12.63
C ALA A 50 -19.42 1.62 12.87
N ARG A 51 -18.49 2.28 12.15
CA ARG A 51 -18.33 3.74 12.21
C ARG A 51 -19.46 4.49 11.51
N ALA A 52 -19.95 3.97 10.39
CA ALA A 52 -20.96 4.63 9.56
C ALA A 52 -22.39 4.43 10.08
N LEU A 53 -22.66 3.30 10.74
CA LEU A 53 -23.95 2.92 11.29
C LEU A 53 -23.78 2.61 12.79
N PRO A 54 -23.62 3.62 13.65
CA PRO A 54 -23.68 3.40 15.09
C PRO A 54 -25.06 2.82 15.40
N LEU A 55 -25.09 1.61 15.98
CA LEU A 55 -26.33 1.07 16.54
C LEU A 55 -26.65 1.90 17.78
N GLU A 56 -27.82 2.57 17.78
CA GLU A 56 -28.38 3.18 18.99
C GLU A 56 -28.85 2.11 19.99
#